data_AF-A0A542HS59-F1
#
_entry.id   AF-A0A542HS59-F1
#
_cell.length_a   1.000
_cell.length_b   1.000
_cell.length_c   1.000
_cell.angle_alpha   90.00
_cell.angle_beta   90.00
_cell.angle_gamma   90.00
#
_symmetry.space_group_name_H-M   'P 1'
#
loop_
_entity.id
_entity.type
_entity.pdbx_description
1 polymer ?
#
loop_
_entity_poly.entity_id
_entity_poly.type
_entity_poly.pdbx_seq_one_letter_code
_entity_poly.pdbx_strand_id
1 'polypeptide(L)'
;MRNVEIQVMPTSVEEHPNLGSAFNLLTPKKHSQVAYTGAQGYPRLITDPEEVRKIADRYGSMRAMALPPRETRTLIEKKLEEL
;
A
#
# COMPACT_ATOMS: atom_id res chain seq x y z
N MET A 1 -1.95 20.90 -7.08
CA MET A 1 -1.10 19.69 -6.98
C MET A 1 -1.96 18.54 -6.46
N ARG A 2 -1.96 17.37 -7.12
CA ARG A 2 -2.50 16.14 -6.53
C ARG A 2 -1.34 15.43 -5.83
N ASN A 3 -1.29 15.53 -4.51
CA ASN A 3 -0.31 14.88 -3.64
C ASN A 3 -0.78 13.50 -3.13
N VAL A 4 -1.96 13.05 -3.59
CA VAL A 4 -2.59 11.80 -3.19
C VAL A 4 -2.91 10.99 -4.45
N GLU A 5 -2.45 9.74 -4.45
CA GLU A 5 -2.81 8.73 -5.43
C GLU A 5 -3.49 7.58 -4.66
N ILE A 6 -4.64 7.14 -5.16
CA ILE A 6 -5.37 6.00 -4.60
C ILE A 6 -5.37 4.93 -5.69
N GLN A 7 -5.05 3.71 -5.30
CA GLN A 7 -5.15 2.53 -6.15
C GLN A 7 -5.96 1.47 -5.41
N VAL A 8 -6.87 0.81 -6.14
CA VAL A 8 -7.67 -0.29 -5.60
C VAL A 8 -7.10 -1.61 -6.10
N MET A 9 -6.85 -2.54 -5.19
CA MET A 9 -6.58 -3.93 -5.53
C MET A 9 -7.91 -4.61 -5.92
N PRO A 10 -8.04 -5.18 -7.12
CA PRO A 10 -9.25 -5.91 -7.48
C PRO A 10 -9.37 -7.21 -6.68
N THR A 11 -10.59 -7.63 -6.34
CA THR A 11 -10.86 -8.86 -5.59
C THR A 11 -10.71 -10.13 -6.41
N SER A 12 -10.52 -10.01 -7.73
CA SER A 12 -10.24 -11.13 -8.63
C SER A 12 -8.79 -11.60 -8.59
N VAL A 13 -7.91 -10.93 -7.83
CA VAL A 13 -6.52 -11.37 -7.63
C VAL A 13 -6.52 -12.55 -6.67
N GLU A 14 -6.13 -13.73 -7.16
CA GLU A 14 -6.19 -14.99 -6.41
C GLU A 14 -5.23 -15.00 -5.20
N GLU A 15 -4.03 -14.42 -5.33
CA GLU A 15 -3.03 -14.37 -4.27
C GLU A 15 -2.70 -12.92 -3.88
N HIS A 16 -3.20 -12.49 -2.72
CA HIS A 16 -2.85 -11.17 -2.18
C HIS A 16 -1.42 -11.20 -1.61
N PRO A 17 -0.48 -10.39 -2.13
CA PRO A 17 0.95 -10.47 -1.78
C PRO A 17 1.23 -9.97 -0.35
N ASN A 18 0.24 -9.33 0.28
CA ASN A 18 0.27 -8.98 1.70
C ASN A 18 -0.85 -9.69 2.45
N LEU A 19 -0.58 -10.91 2.93
CA LEU A 19 -1.47 -11.63 3.85
C LEU A 19 -1.32 -11.17 5.31
N GLY A 20 -0.44 -10.18 5.57
CA GLY A 20 -0.15 -9.66 6.90
C GLY A 20 -0.99 -8.44 7.29
N SER A 21 -0.52 -7.72 8.29
CA SER A 21 -1.14 -6.47 8.75
C SER A 21 -0.93 -5.32 7.75
N ALA A 22 -1.74 -4.27 7.89
CA ALA A 22 -1.52 -3.01 7.21
C ALA A 22 -0.18 -2.39 7.64
N PHE A 23 0.49 -1.75 6.68
CA PHE A 23 1.75 -1.06 6.92
C PHE A 23 1.77 0.30 6.21
N ASN A 24 2.64 1.18 6.70
CA ASN A 24 3.00 2.44 6.07
C ASN A 24 4.47 2.38 5.70
N LEU A 25 4.80 2.79 4.48
CA LEU A 25 6.17 2.97 4.03
C LEU A 25 6.43 4.47 3.90
N LEU A 26 7.47 4.96 4.57
CA LEU A 26 7.79 6.37 4.65
C LEU A 26 9.19 6.60 4.12
N THR A 27 9.34 7.54 3.19
CA THR A 27 10.64 7.98 2.68
C THR A 27 10.85 9.45 3.06
N PRO A 28 11.34 9.75 4.28
CA PRO A 28 11.53 11.12 4.70
C PRO A 28 12.65 11.79 3.90
N LYS A 29 12.54 13.10 3.68
CA LYS A 29 13.61 13.84 2.99
C LYS A 29 14.92 13.73 3.77
N LYS A 30 16.00 13.35 3.09
CA LYS A 30 17.37 13.19 3.65
C LYS A 30 17.53 12.07 4.70
N HIS A 31 16.54 11.19 4.86
CA HIS A 31 16.66 10.05 5.77
C HIS A 31 16.38 8.74 5.04
N SER A 32 16.85 7.64 5.64
CA SER A 32 16.53 6.29 5.16
C SER A 32 15.02 6.04 5.21
N GLN A 33 14.55 5.19 4.31
CA GLN A 33 13.18 4.71 4.32
C GLN A 33 12.91 3.95 5.62
N VAL A 34 11.71 4.09 6.16
CA VAL A 34 11.25 3.37 7.35
C VAL A 34 9.86 2.79 7.09
N ALA A 35 9.52 1.72 7.81
CA ALA A 35 8.20 1.13 7.76
C ALA A 35 7.51 1.18 9.13
N TYR A 36 6.20 1.33 9.14
CA TYR A 36 5.40 1.26 10.35
C TYR A 36 4.30 0.22 10.16
N THR A 37 4.21 -0.76 11.05
CA THR A 37 3.14 -1.76 11.04
C THR A 37 2.15 -1.45 12.16
N GLY A 38 0.87 -1.41 11.82
CA GLY A 38 -0.22 -1.12 12.76
C GLY A 38 -0.83 -2.36 13.39
N ALA A 39 -0.05 -3.43 13.60
CA ALA A 39 -0.56 -4.69 14.12
C ALA A 39 -1.24 -4.47 15.49
N GLN A 40 -2.46 -4.97 15.64
CA GLN A 40 -3.26 -4.75 16.85
C GLN A 40 -2.51 -5.27 18.08
N GLY A 41 -2.29 -4.37 19.05
CA GLY A 41 -1.54 -4.66 20.28
C GLY A 41 -0.02 -4.59 20.18
N TYR A 42 0.55 -4.54 18.96
CA TYR A 42 2.00 -4.49 18.74
C TYR A 42 2.38 -3.57 17.55
N PRO A 43 2.13 -2.26 17.66
CA PRO A 43 2.61 -1.31 16.66
C PRO A 43 4.14 -1.27 16.66
N ARG A 44 4.76 -1.32 15.48
CA ARG A 44 6.22 -1.33 15.37
C ARG A 44 6.70 -0.33 14.31
N LEU A 45 7.61 0.54 14.72
CA LEU A 45 8.47 1.28 13.79
C LEU A 45 9.68 0.41 13.45
N ILE A 46 9.91 0.21 12.16
CA ILE A 46 10.96 -0.63 11.61
C ILE A 46 11.96 0.29 10.90
N THR A 47 13.20 0.28 11.40
CA THR A 47 14.32 1.08 10.90
C THR A 47 15.48 0.22 10.36
N ASP A 48 15.43 -1.09 10.60
CA ASP A 48 16.41 -2.03 10.02
C ASP A 48 16.26 -2.03 8.48
N PRO A 49 17.32 -1.70 7.72
CA PRO A 49 17.22 -1.56 6.26
C PRO A 49 16.76 -2.82 5.53
N GLU A 50 17.15 -4.00 6.01
CA GLU A 50 16.79 -5.27 5.38
C GLU A 50 15.32 -5.60 5.60
N GLU A 51 14.80 -5.34 6.80
CA GLU A 51 13.38 -5.50 7.10
C GLU A 51 12.51 -4.47 6.35
N VAL A 52 12.98 -3.22 6.24
CA VAL A 52 12.30 -2.19 5.44
C VAL A 52 12.25 -2.58 3.97
N ARG A 53 13.36 -3.12 3.41
CA ARG A 53 13.41 -3.56 2.01
C ARG A 53 12.35 -4.61 1.69
N LYS A 54 12.17 -5.62 2.56
CA LYS A 54 11.14 -6.66 2.38
C LYS A 54 9.73 -6.07 2.30
N ILE A 55 9.45 -5.04 3.09
CA ILE A 55 8.15 -4.33 3.07
C ILE A 55 8.02 -3.49 1.80
N ALA A 56 9.09 -2.84 1.36
CA ALA A 56 9.12 -2.09 0.11
C ALA A 56 8.89 -2.98 -1.12
N ASP A 57 9.51 -4.16 -1.17
CA ASP A 57 9.32 -5.15 -2.24
C ASP A 57 7.86 -5.61 -2.29
N ARG A 58 7.27 -5.90 -1.13
CA ARG A 58 5.86 -6.26 -1.01
C ARG A 58 4.93 -5.14 -1.48
N TYR A 59 5.23 -3.89 -1.11
CA TYR A 59 4.51 -2.72 -1.62
C TYR A 59 4.61 -2.62 -3.15
N GLY A 60 5.79 -2.87 -3.72
CA GLY A 60 6.00 -2.92 -5.17
C GLY A 60 5.09 -3.93 -5.86
N SER A 61 5.04 -5.17 -5.35
CA SER A 61 4.15 -6.21 -5.88
C SER A 61 2.67 -5.84 -5.74
N MET A 62 2.25 -5.29 -4.60
CA MET A 62 0.88 -4.79 -4.41
C MET A 62 0.54 -3.71 -5.43
N ARG A 63 1.44 -2.75 -5.64
CA ARG A 63 1.23 -1.66 -6.59
C ARG A 63 1.13 -2.15 -8.04
N ALA A 64 1.89 -3.18 -8.40
CA ALA A 64 1.88 -3.76 -9.73
C ALA A 64 0.58 -4.50 -10.07
N MET A 65 -0.09 -5.08 -9.07
CA MET A 65 -1.37 -5.78 -9.23
C MET A 65 -2.60 -4.90 -9.00
N ALA A 66 -2.43 -3.76 -8.34
CA ALA A 66 -3.51 -2.80 -8.14
C ALA A 66 -3.89 -2.10 -9.45
N LEU A 67 -5.16 -1.70 -9.56
CA LEU A 67 -5.66 -0.96 -10.71
C LEU A 67 -4.87 0.35 -10.90
N PRO A 68 -4.61 0.76 -12.16
CA PRO A 68 -4.06 2.08 -12.45
C PRO A 68 -4.93 3.19 -11.84
N PRO A 69 -4.37 4.38 -11.53
CA PRO A 69 -5.10 5.46 -10.86
C PRO A 69 -6.38 5.91 -11.59
N ARG A 70 -6.38 5.87 -12.93
CA ARG A 70 -7.57 6.22 -13.75
C ARG A 70 -8.69 5.19 -13.58
N GLU A 71 -8.37 3.91 -13.67
CA GLU A 71 -9.33 2.82 -13.51
C GLU A 71 -9.84 2.72 -12.07
N THR A 72 -8.97 2.96 -11.09
CA THR A 72 -9.38 3.08 -9.68
C THR A 72 -10.42 4.18 -9.52
N ARG A 73 -10.22 5.35 -10.15
CA ARG A 73 -11.19 6.44 -10.08
C ARG A 73 -12.53 6.05 -10.72
N THR A 74 -12.51 5.46 -11.91
CA THR A 74 -13.73 5.00 -12.60
C THR A 74 -14.47 3.96 -11.76
N LEU A 75 -13.76 3.05 -11.10
CA LEU A 75 -14.37 2.07 -10.20
C LEU A 75 -15.05 2.74 -9.00
N ILE A 76 -14.39 3.70 -8.36
CA ILE A 76 -14.94 4.45 -7.21
C ILE A 76 -16.18 5.24 -7.64
N GLU A 77 -16.12 5.95 -8.77
CA GLU A 77 -17.24 6.74 -9.30
C GLU A 77 -18.45 5.84 -9.59
N LYS A 78 -18.26 4.71 -10.29
CA LYS A 78 -19.31 3.73 -10.54
C LYS A 78 -19.92 3.19 -9.25
N LYS A 79 -19.10 2.88 -8.24
CA LYS A 79 -19.60 2.36 -6.96
C LYS A 79 -20.40 3.40 -6.17
N LEU A 80 -20.10 4.69 -6.32
CA LEU A 80 -20.87 5.77 -5.70
C LEU A 80 -22.24 5.99 -6.36
N GLU A 81 -22.37 5.70 -7.66
CA GLU A 81 -23.65 5.78 -8.38
C GLU A 81 -24.58 4.59 -8.11
N GLU A 82 -24.01 3.44 -7.73
CA GLU A 82 -24.73 2.20 -7.40
C GLU A 82 -25.23 2.14 -5.93
N LEU A 83 -24.85 3.12 -5.10
CA LEU A 83 -25.24 3.25 -3.68
C LEU A 83 -26.47 4.13 -3.50
#